data_AF-A0A520IFS4-F1
#
_entry.id   AF-A0A520IFS4-F1
#
_cell.length_a   1.000
_cell.length_b   1.000
_cell.length_c   1.000
_cell.angle_alpha   90.00
_cell.angle_beta   90.00
_cell.angle_gamma   90.00
#
_symmetry.space_group_name_H-M   'P 1'
#
loop_
_entity.id
_entity.type
_entity.pdbx_description
1 polymer ?
#
loop_
_entity_poly.entity_id
_entity_poly.type
_entity_poly.pdbx_seq_one_letter_code
_entity_poly.pdbx_strand_id
1 'polypeptide(L)' 'MLALARSGIPEGIWLRAERQTGGRGRQGRLWVSPVGNFYGSSVVRVRGGDPAPATLALVAAVALEEVVRAYLPPYS' A
#
# COMPACT_ATOMS: atom_id res chain seq x y z
N MET A 1 8.23 -4.14 -6.92
CA MET A 1 8.56 -3.90 -5.49
C MET A 1 9.39 -5.00 -4.85
N LEU A 2 8.95 -6.28 -4.83
CA LEU A 2 9.70 -7.37 -4.16
C LEU A 2 11.17 -7.51 -4.61
N ALA A 3 11.46 -7.33 -5.91
CA ALA A 3 12.84 -7.37 -6.42
C ALA A 3 13.68 -6.22 -5.84
N LEU A 4 13.12 -5.00 -5.79
CA LEU A 4 13.75 -3.83 -5.17
C LEU A 4 13.96 -4.02 -3.66
N ALA A 5 12.98 -4.58 -2.97
CA ALA A 5 13.09 -4.89 -1.54
C ALA A 5 14.27 -5.84 -1.27
N ARG A 6 14.46 -6.85 -2.12
CA ARG A 6 15.60 -7.78 -2.04
C ARG A 6 16.94 -7.12 -2.39
N SER A 7 16.95 -6.12 -3.27
CA SER A 7 18.16 -5.35 -3.59
C SER A 7 18.53 -4.31 -2.52
N GLY A 8 17.83 -4.29 -1.37
CA GLY A 8 18.21 -3.45 -0.24
C GLY A 8 17.72 -2.00 -0.32
N ILE A 9 16.68 -1.68 -1.10
CA ILE A 9 16.14 -0.31 -1.09
C ILE A 9 15.76 0.13 0.34
N PRO A 10 15.98 1.42 0.67
CA PRO A 10 15.57 1.97 1.95
C PRO A 10 14.05 2.07 2.06
N GLU A 11 13.56 2.22 3.30
CA GLU A 11 12.17 2.59 3.56
C GLU A 11 11.86 4.00 3.01
N GLY A 12 10.57 4.31 2.83
CA GLY A 12 10.14 5.59 2.26
C GLY A 12 10.17 5.66 0.74
N ILE A 13 10.76 4.68 0.05
CA ILE A 13 10.65 4.54 -1.41
C ILE A 13 9.27 4.01 -1.78
N TRP A 14 8.67 4.62 -2.81
CA TRP A 14 7.38 4.22 -3.37
C TRP A 14 7.51 3.75 -4.80
N LEU A 15 6.85 2.64 -5.10
CA LEU A 15 6.58 2.18 -6.46
C LEU A 15 5.10 2.41 -6.75
N ARG A 16 4.79 3.24 -7.73
CA ARG A 16 3.43 3.50 -8.20
C ARG A 16 3.26 2.95 -9.61
N ALA A 17 2.18 2.22 -9.83
CA ALA A 17 1.76 1.77 -11.15
C ALA A 17 0.50 2.53 -11.58
N GLU A 18 0.39 2.81 -12.88
CA GLU A 18 -0.84 3.32 -13.49
C GLU A 18 -1.88 2.21 -13.67
N ARG A 19 -1.42 1.00 -13.98
CA ARG A 19 -2.21 -0.23 -14.11
C ARG A 19 -1.40 -1.42 -13.63
N GLN A 20 -2.06 -2.39 -12.99
CA GLN A 20 -1.45 -3.68 -12.64
C GLN A 20 -2.04 -4.78 -13.53
N THR A 21 -1.19 -5.60 -14.14
CA THR A 21 -1.60 -6.76 -14.96
C THR A 21 -1.71 -8.06 -14.17
N GLY A 22 -1.09 -8.11 -12.98
CA GLY A 22 -1.09 -9.26 -12.07
C GLY A 22 -1.41 -8.86 -10.63
N GLY A 23 -2.40 -7.97 -10.47
CA GLY A 23 -2.90 -7.54 -9.16
C GLY A 23 -3.36 -8.74 -8.32
N ARG A 24 -3.10 -8.72 -7.01
CA ARG A 24 -3.48 -9.79 -6.08
C ARG A 24 -4.30 -9.22 -4.93
N GLY A 25 -5.54 -9.66 -4.80
CA GLY A 25 -6.37 -9.34 -3.64
C GLY A 25 -6.03 -10.25 -2.46
N ARG A 26 -6.38 -9.82 -1.26
CA ARG A 26 -6.25 -10.66 -0.06
C ARG A 26 -7.13 -11.89 -0.17
N GLN A 27 -6.66 -13.02 0.38
CA GLN A 27 -7.39 -14.29 0.42
C GLN A 27 -7.82 -14.78 -0.97
N GLY A 28 -6.96 -14.62 -1.97
CA GLY A 28 -7.19 -15.12 -3.33
C GLY A 28 -8.21 -14.32 -4.16
N ARG A 29 -8.73 -13.21 -3.63
CA ARG A 29 -9.66 -12.34 -4.38
C ARG A 29 -8.99 -11.69 -5.59
N LEU A 30 -9.77 -11.48 -6.64
CA LEU A 30 -9.34 -10.70 -7.80
C LEU A 30 -9.05 -9.25 -7.37
N TRP A 31 -7.96 -8.69 -7.88
CA TRP A 31 -7.65 -7.27 -7.76
C TRP A 31 -7.63 -6.65 -9.15
N VAL A 32 -8.71 -5.94 -9.48
CA VAL A 32 -8.85 -5.26 -10.76
C VAL A 32 -8.17 -3.90 -10.67
N SER A 33 -7.33 -3.58 -11.64
CA SER A 33 -6.53 -2.36 -11.61
C SER A 33 -6.72 -1.45 -12.83
N PRO A 34 -7.90 -0.84 -13.05
CA PRO A 34 -8.10 0.10 -14.16
C PRO A 34 -7.28 1.38 -13.96
N VAL A 35 -6.96 2.05 -15.06
CA VAL A 35 -6.31 3.37 -15.04
C VAL A 35 -7.19 4.38 -14.30
N GLY A 36 -6.56 5.31 -13.56
CA GLY A 36 -7.23 6.38 -12.81
C GLY A 36 -7.23 6.20 -11.29
N ASN A 37 -6.97 4.98 -10.81
CA ASN A 37 -6.82 4.69 -9.38
C ASN A 37 -5.36 4.76 -8.93
N PHE A 38 -5.15 4.66 -7.60
CA PHE A 38 -3.82 4.57 -7.00
C PHE A 38 -3.40 3.12 -6.74
N TYR A 39 -2.27 2.70 -7.33
CA TYR A 39 -1.64 1.40 -7.08
C TYR A 39 -0.20 1.60 -6.59
N GLY A 40 -0.05 1.87 -5.30
CA GLY A 40 1.23 2.11 -4.66
C GLY A 40 1.76 0.91 -3.87
N SER A 41 3.08 0.81 -3.73
CA SER A 41 3.74 -0.11 -2.82
C SER A 41 4.97 0.54 -2.20
N SER A 42 5.14 0.38 -0.90
CA SER A 42 6.36 0.72 -0.16
C SER A 42 6.86 -0.48 0.63
N VAL A 43 8.05 -0.37 1.22
CA VAL A 43 8.69 -1.41 2.03
C VAL A 43 8.85 -0.92 3.46
N VAL A 44 8.51 -1.80 4.40
CA VAL A 44 8.80 -1.66 5.83
C VAL A 44 9.69 -2.83 6.24
N ARG A 45 10.78 -2.55 6.94
CA ARG A 45 11.77 -3.51 7.44
C ARG A 45 11.47 -3.82 8.90
N VAL A 46 10.75 -4.92 9.12
CA VAL A 46 10.38 -5.40 10.46
C VAL A 46 11.62 -5.79 11.26
N ARG A 47 11.69 -5.33 12.52
CA ARG A 47 12.76 -5.57 13.50
C ARG A 47 12.22 -6.35 14.70
N GLY A 48 13.12 -6.91 15.50
CA GLY A 48 12.78 -7.82 16.60
C GLY A 48 11.94 -7.22 17.75
N GLY A 49 11.73 -5.91 17.78
CA GLY A 49 10.88 -5.22 18.78
C GLY A 49 9.63 -4.56 18.19
N ASP A 50 9.41 -4.69 16.89
CA ASP A 50 8.27 -4.03 16.24
C ASP A 50 6.95 -4.76 16.57
N PRO A 51 5.81 -4.05 16.51
CA PRO A 51 4.50 -4.69 16.56
C PRO A 51 4.34 -5.76 15.46
N ALA A 52 3.37 -6.67 15.66
CA ALA A 52 3.09 -7.73 14.70
C ALA A 52 2.87 -7.15 13.27
N PRO A 53 3.55 -7.65 12.22
CA PRO A 53 3.51 -7.04 10.88
C PRO A 53 2.11 -6.93 10.26
N ALA A 54 1.17 -7.75 10.72
CA ALA A 54 -0.23 -7.69 10.31
C ALA A 54 -0.90 -6.34 10.64
N THR A 55 -0.44 -5.62 11.67
CA THR A 55 -0.99 -4.32 12.07
C THR A 55 -0.68 -3.22 11.05
N LEU A 56 0.33 -3.38 10.20
CA LEU A 56 0.63 -2.43 9.11
C LEU A 56 -0.55 -2.24 8.15
N ALA A 57 -1.39 -3.27 7.99
CA ALA A 57 -2.60 -3.15 7.18
C ALA A 57 -3.60 -2.14 7.78
N LEU A 58 -3.72 -2.10 9.12
CA LEU A 58 -4.55 -1.14 9.83
C LEU A 58 -3.95 0.27 9.73
N VAL A 59 -2.64 0.41 9.94
CA VAL A 59 -1.93 1.69 9.79
C VAL A 59 -2.15 2.27 8.39
N ALA A 60 -2.02 1.44 7.34
CA ALA A 60 -2.27 1.87 5.97
C ALA A 60 -3.72 2.29 5.73
N ALA A 61 -4.69 1.61 6.35
CA ALA A 61 -6.11 1.97 6.24
C ALA A 61 -6.43 3.31 6.92
N VAL A 62 -5.90 3.54 8.12
CA VAL A 62 -6.05 4.82 8.84
C VAL A 62 -5.41 5.97 8.06
N ALA A 63 -4.17 5.81 7.62
CA ALA A 63 -3.49 6.84 6.82
C ALA A 63 -4.24 7.14 5.51
N LEU A 64 -4.79 6.13 4.84
CA LEU A 64 -5.60 6.33 3.64
C LEU A 64 -6.88 7.09 3.95
N GLU A 65 -7.57 6.76 5.05
CA GLU A 65 -8.77 7.44 5.49
C GLU A 65 -8.51 8.92 5.79
N GLU A 66 -7.43 9.22 6.54
CA GLU A 66 -7.01 10.59 6.86
C GLU A 66 -6.74 11.41 5.58
N VAL A 67 -6.02 10.83 4.63
CA VAL A 67 -5.74 11.47 3.34
C VAL A 67 -7.03 11.71 2.57
N VAL A 68 -7.87 10.68 2.42
CA VAL A 68 -9.13 10.79 1.68
C VAL A 68 -10.04 11.86 2.30
N ARG A 69 -10.16 11.88 3.63
CA ARG A 69 -10.92 12.89 4.38
C ARG A 69 -10.43 14.31 4.12
N ALA A 70 -9.12 14.52 3.98
CA ALA A 70 -8.55 15.84 3.74
C ALA A 70 -8.86 16.39 2.34
N TYR A 71 -9.16 15.53 1.36
CA TYR A 71 -9.38 15.92 -0.04
C TYR A 71 -10.81 15.71 -0.54
N LEU A 72 -11.64 14.92 0.15
CA LEU A 72 -13.05 14.79 -0.18
C LEU A 72 -13.84 15.99 0.36
N PRO A 73 -14.84 16.47 -0.38
CA PRO A 73 -15.80 17.42 0.16
C PRO A 73 -16.53 16.80 1.37
N PRO A 74 -17.01 17.63 2.31
CA PRO A 74 -17.82 17.14 3.42
C PRO A 74 -19.03 16.39 2.89
N TYR A 75 -19.39 15.29 3.55
CA TYR A 75 -20.60 14.53 3.23
C TYR A 75 -21.80 15.48 3.35
N SER A 76 -22.54 15.67 2.25
CA SER A 76 -23.82 16.38 2.20
C SER A 76 -24.92 15.59 2.90
#